data_AF-A0A7W7W508-F1
#
_entry.id   AF-A0A7W7W508-F1
#
_cell.length_a   1.000
_cell.length_b   1.000
_cell.length_c   1.000
_cell.angle_alpha   90.00
_cell.angle_beta   90.00
_cell.angle_gamma   90.00
#
_symmetry.space_group_name_H-M   'P 1'
#
loop_
_entity.id
_entity.type
_entity.pdbx_description
1 polymer ?
#
loop_
_entity_poly.entity_id
_entity_poly.type
_entity_poly.pdbx_seq_one_letter_code
_entity_poly.pdbx_strand_id
1 'polypeptide(L)'
;MTSLDTAGDGMAGTGPVILSGHSLRFGYDAARSGPVFEALDVEVRQGEVLAVLGPNGGGKTTLLRVLSGSLTPQRGTVRLSGAEVRWNRRGVNALRRSVQLVFQDPDDQLFSASVRQDVSFGPLNQGLKPDAVRDRVAWALEALGVTALAEQPTHLLSYGQRKRVVLAGAVAMRPSVLVLDEPTAGLDPAGVESLLETLDGLRAAGTTLLVSTHDVDLAYRWADRALLLDGEVLGIGPVREVLADPPLLEAARLRPAWGPAVGRALRGAGLLAPDAPDPSTPEEVAGITGA
;
A
#
# COMPACT_ATOMS: atom_id res chain seq x y z
N MET A 1 -3.22 23.35 -30.01
CA MET A 1 -1.77 23.11 -30.15
C MET A 1 -1.17 23.27 -28.77
N THR A 2 -1.54 22.33 -27.91
CA THR A 2 -1.43 22.45 -26.45
C THR A 2 -0.39 21.44 -26.02
N SER A 3 0.75 21.93 -25.54
CA SER A 3 1.79 21.11 -24.93
C SER A 3 1.21 20.34 -23.76
N LEU A 4 1.26 19.02 -23.86
CA LEU A 4 1.28 18.11 -22.72
C LEU A 4 2.66 18.30 -22.07
N ASP A 5 2.71 19.12 -21.03
CA ASP A 5 3.89 19.17 -20.17
C ASP A 5 4.04 17.82 -19.47
N THR A 6 5.24 17.29 -19.64
CA THR A 6 5.76 16.02 -19.20
C THR A 6 5.59 15.79 -17.71
N ALA A 7 5.22 14.56 -17.38
CA ALA A 7 5.21 13.97 -16.05
C ALA A 7 6.42 14.43 -15.24
N GLY A 8 6.12 15.00 -14.06
CA GLY A 8 7.12 15.43 -13.10
C GLY A 8 7.98 14.27 -12.66
N ASP A 9 9.29 14.45 -12.83
CA ASP A 9 10.37 13.65 -12.27
C ASP A 9 10.08 13.39 -10.78
N GLY A 10 9.76 12.13 -10.44
CA GLY A 10 9.33 11.73 -9.11
C GLY A 10 10.46 11.89 -8.10
N MET A 11 10.36 12.88 -7.21
CA MET A 11 11.22 12.97 -6.04
C MET A 11 11.02 11.72 -5.17
N ALA A 12 11.91 10.74 -5.31
CA ALA A 12 11.95 9.54 -4.49
C ALA A 12 11.98 9.91 -3.00
N GLY A 13 10.90 9.61 -2.27
CA GLY A 13 10.82 9.47 -0.81
C GLY A 13 11.78 10.29 0.06
N THR A 14 11.83 11.62 -0.06
CA THR A 14 12.66 12.48 0.81
C THR A 14 11.93 12.98 2.06
N GLY A 15 10.67 12.57 2.26
CA GLY A 15 9.89 12.95 3.43
C GLY A 15 10.49 12.40 4.74
N PRO A 16 10.18 13.01 5.90
CA PRO A 16 10.57 12.44 7.19
C PRO A 16 9.93 11.06 7.39
N VAL A 17 10.58 10.21 8.20
CA VAL A 17 10.02 8.89 8.56
C VAL A 17 8.75 9.09 9.37
N ILE A 18 7.61 8.63 8.84
CA ILE A 18 6.30 8.75 9.48
C ILE A 18 5.94 7.50 10.27
N LEU A 19 6.38 6.32 9.83
CA LEU A 19 6.13 5.04 10.49
C LEU A 19 7.37 4.18 10.39
N SER A 20 7.85 3.65 11.51
CA SER A 20 8.98 2.72 11.52
C SER A 20 8.80 1.56 12.46
N GLY A 21 9.45 0.45 12.12
CA GLY A 21 9.68 -0.69 12.98
C GLY A 21 11.17 -0.86 13.20
N HIS A 22 11.59 -1.04 14.45
CA HIS A 22 13.00 -1.28 14.79
C HIS A 22 13.17 -2.59 15.55
N SER A 23 14.04 -3.46 15.03
CA SER A 23 14.34 -4.80 15.55
C SER A 23 13.08 -5.60 15.90
N LEU A 24 12.09 -5.54 15.01
CA LEU A 24 10.80 -6.20 15.21
C LEU A 24 10.96 -7.71 15.21
N ARG A 25 10.33 -8.35 16.21
CA ARG A 25 10.14 -9.80 16.27
C ARG A 25 8.67 -10.14 16.36
N PHE A 26 8.23 -11.12 15.58
CA PHE A 26 6.90 -11.70 15.73
C PHE A 26 6.87 -13.18 15.33
N GLY A 27 6.00 -13.96 15.99
CA GLY A 27 5.62 -15.32 15.60
C GLY A 27 4.26 -15.67 16.18
N TYR A 28 3.39 -16.34 15.40
CA TYR A 28 2.01 -16.67 15.82
C TYR A 28 1.98 -17.73 16.93
N ASP A 29 2.76 -18.80 16.76
CA ASP A 29 2.98 -19.83 17.77
C ASP A 29 4.49 -20.07 17.92
N ALA A 30 5.09 -19.30 18.83
CA ALA A 30 6.53 -19.34 19.08
C ALA A 30 7.04 -20.72 19.51
N ALA A 31 6.16 -21.63 19.96
CA ALA A 31 6.54 -22.96 20.40
C ALA A 31 6.53 -24.02 19.28
N ARG A 32 5.85 -23.79 18.15
CA ARG A 32 5.67 -24.82 17.10
C ARG A 32 6.27 -24.48 15.74
N SER A 33 6.32 -23.21 15.36
CA SER A 33 6.66 -22.82 13.98
C SER A 33 7.79 -21.80 13.88
N GLY A 34 8.37 -21.41 15.01
CA GLY A 34 9.40 -20.37 15.06
C GLY A 34 8.84 -18.96 14.78
N PRO A 35 9.72 -17.95 14.76
CA PRO A 35 9.38 -16.58 14.39
C PRO A 35 9.01 -16.48 12.91
N VAL A 36 8.08 -15.57 12.58
CA VAL A 36 7.90 -15.09 11.20
C VAL A 36 9.05 -14.17 10.81
N PHE A 37 9.53 -13.33 11.74
CA PHE A 37 10.74 -12.51 11.62
C PHE A 37 11.34 -12.25 13.02
N GLU A 38 12.67 -12.10 13.11
CA GLU A 38 13.41 -11.96 14.39
C GLU A 38 13.93 -10.57 14.71
N ALA A 39 14.48 -9.85 13.72
CA ALA A 39 15.10 -8.54 13.91
C ALA A 39 14.88 -7.67 12.66
N LEU A 40 13.62 -7.40 12.36
CA LEU A 40 13.23 -6.67 11.16
C LEU A 40 13.20 -5.16 11.41
N ASP A 41 13.90 -4.41 10.56
CA ASP A 41 13.88 -2.95 10.51
C ASP A 41 13.15 -2.47 9.25
N VAL A 42 12.29 -1.46 9.37
CA VAL A 42 11.57 -0.87 8.24
C VAL A 42 11.23 0.59 8.51
N GLU A 43 11.32 1.41 7.47
CA GLU A 43 10.96 2.83 7.51
C GLU A 43 10.05 3.19 6.33
N VAL A 44 8.89 3.77 6.66
CA VAL A 44 7.95 4.40 5.75
C VAL A 44 8.09 5.91 5.88
N ARG A 45 8.35 6.59 4.77
CA ARG A 45 8.52 8.05 4.70
C ARG A 45 7.23 8.73 4.27
N GLN A 46 7.00 9.91 4.81
CA GLN A 46 5.78 10.66 4.55
C GLN A 46 5.61 10.94 3.05
N GLY A 47 4.40 10.66 2.53
CA GLY A 47 4.01 10.93 1.15
C GLY A 47 4.52 9.93 0.12
N GLU A 48 5.25 8.89 0.54
CA GLU A 48 5.71 7.83 -0.36
C GLU A 48 4.67 6.71 -0.51
N VAL A 49 4.83 5.94 -1.56
CA VAL A 49 4.28 4.60 -1.75
C VAL A 49 5.41 3.61 -1.54
N LEU A 50 5.38 2.90 -0.40
CA LEU A 50 6.28 1.77 -0.14
C LEU A 50 5.57 0.46 -0.50
N ALA A 51 6.04 -0.21 -1.55
CA ALA A 51 5.58 -1.55 -1.91
C ALA A 51 6.35 -2.61 -1.12
N VAL A 52 5.64 -3.54 -0.48
CA VAL A 52 6.21 -4.71 0.20
C VAL A 52 5.96 -5.93 -0.67
N LEU A 53 7.03 -6.47 -1.24
CA LEU A 53 7.00 -7.65 -2.11
C LEU A 53 7.75 -8.81 -1.48
N GLY A 54 7.49 -10.00 -2.01
CA GLY A 54 8.10 -11.23 -1.54
C GLY A 54 7.14 -12.40 -1.66
N PRO A 55 7.57 -13.60 -1.29
CA PRO A 55 6.80 -14.82 -1.48
C PRO A 55 5.62 -14.90 -0.51
N ASN A 56 4.67 -15.80 -0.82
CA ASN A 56 3.61 -16.16 0.13
C ASN A 56 4.25 -16.80 1.38
N GLY A 57 3.77 -16.40 2.55
CA GLY A 57 4.37 -16.81 3.82
C GLY A 57 5.62 -16.02 4.24
N GLY A 58 6.16 -15.14 3.40
CA GLY A 58 7.36 -14.33 3.70
C GLY A 58 7.17 -13.25 4.78
N GLY A 59 5.97 -13.14 5.38
CA GLY A 59 5.71 -12.24 6.52
C GLY A 59 5.12 -10.87 6.17
N LYS A 60 4.78 -10.59 4.91
CA LYS A 60 4.21 -9.29 4.45
C LYS A 60 2.99 -8.86 5.27
N THR A 61 1.91 -9.65 5.23
CA THR A 61 0.69 -9.40 6.01
C THR A 61 0.98 -9.27 7.51
N THR A 62 1.88 -10.09 8.05
CA THR A 62 2.27 -10.03 9.47
C THR A 62 2.94 -8.69 9.79
N LEU A 63 3.86 -8.21 8.94
CA LEU A 63 4.50 -6.92 9.08
C LEU A 63 3.48 -5.78 9.05
N LEU A 64 2.58 -5.77 8.06
CA LEU A 64 1.51 -4.78 7.93
C LEU A 64 0.61 -4.73 9.18
N ARG A 65 0.26 -5.90 9.72
CA ARG A 65 -0.53 -6.03 10.95
C ARG A 65 0.21 -5.57 12.20
N VAL A 66 1.52 -5.77 12.29
CA VAL A 66 2.33 -5.25 13.40
C VAL A 66 2.42 -3.72 13.33
N LEU A 67 2.73 -3.17 12.17
CA LEU A 67 2.88 -1.71 11.97
C LEU A 67 1.56 -0.94 12.16
N SER A 68 0.42 -1.54 11.83
CA SER A 68 -0.91 -0.96 12.09
C SER A 68 -1.44 -1.20 13.51
N GLY A 69 -0.71 -1.97 14.32
CA GLY A 69 -1.12 -2.32 15.68
C GLY A 69 -2.29 -3.31 15.73
N SER A 70 -2.57 -4.06 14.66
CA SER A 70 -3.45 -5.23 14.70
C SER A 70 -2.79 -6.39 15.47
N LEU A 71 -1.47 -6.49 15.44
CA LEU A 71 -0.67 -7.45 16.18
C LEU A 71 0.34 -6.71 17.06
N THR A 72 0.58 -7.23 18.27
CA THR A 72 1.60 -6.70 19.17
C THR A 72 2.92 -7.42 18.88
N PRO A 73 4.02 -6.71 18.57
CA PRO A 73 5.32 -7.32 18.40
C PRO A 73 5.78 -7.96 19.72
N GLN A 74 6.50 -9.07 19.62
CA GLN A 74 7.07 -9.75 20.79
C GLN A 74 8.34 -9.05 21.29
N ARG A 75 9.10 -8.45 20.38
CA ARG A 75 10.27 -7.60 20.64
C ARG A 75 10.35 -6.50 19.57
N GLY A 76 11.17 -5.49 19.84
CA GLY A 76 11.35 -4.33 18.98
C GLY A 76 10.37 -3.20 19.30
N THR A 77 10.46 -2.12 18.53
CA THR A 77 9.66 -0.92 18.73
C THR A 77 8.98 -0.49 17.43
N VAL A 78 7.75 0.00 17.54
CA VAL A 78 7.06 0.70 16.45
C VAL A 78 7.02 2.17 16.81
N ARG A 79 7.36 3.05 15.87
CA ARG A 79 7.30 4.51 16.04
C ARG A 79 6.37 5.13 15.02
N LEU A 80 5.57 6.10 15.46
CA LEU A 80 4.72 6.95 14.62
C LEU A 80 5.19 8.40 14.78
N SER A 81 5.59 9.02 13.67
CA SER A 81 6.15 10.39 13.64
C SER A 81 7.26 10.59 14.68
N GLY A 82 8.17 9.61 14.78
CA GLY A 82 9.29 9.58 15.72
C GLY A 82 8.96 9.15 17.16
N ALA A 83 7.68 9.13 17.54
CA ALA A 83 7.24 8.74 18.88
C ALA A 83 6.98 7.24 18.99
N GLU A 84 7.55 6.58 20.01
CA GLU A 84 7.34 5.16 20.26
C GLU A 84 5.89 4.85 20.66
N VAL A 85 5.32 3.83 20.04
CA VAL A 85 3.97 3.34 20.30
C VAL A 85 3.96 2.57 21.61
N ARG A 86 3.09 3.00 22.54
CA ARG A 86 2.84 2.26 23.78
C ARG A 86 1.85 1.12 23.51
N TRP A 87 2.24 -0.11 23.81
CA TRP A 87 1.41 -1.32 23.66
C TRP A 87 0.39 -1.50 24.79
N ASN A 88 -0.38 -0.44 25.05
CA ASN A 88 -1.56 -0.45 25.90
C ASN A 88 -2.76 0.07 25.10
N ARG A 89 -3.98 -0.04 25.66
CA ARG A 89 -5.22 0.37 24.96
C ARG A 89 -5.15 1.79 24.38
N ARG A 90 -4.59 2.75 25.12
CA ARG A 90 -4.53 4.16 24.67
C ARG A 90 -3.54 4.34 23.51
N GLY A 91 -2.34 3.77 23.62
CA GLY A 91 -1.30 3.90 22.60
C GLY A 91 -1.67 3.18 21.30
N VAL A 92 -2.20 1.95 21.38
CA VAL A 92 -2.67 1.21 20.20
C VAL A 92 -3.85 1.91 19.53
N ASN A 93 -4.78 2.49 20.30
CA ASN A 93 -5.87 3.27 19.71
C ASN A 93 -5.37 4.55 19.02
N ALA A 94 -4.33 5.20 19.54
CA ALA A 94 -3.72 6.36 18.90
C ALA A 94 -3.01 5.96 17.58
N LEU A 95 -2.30 4.83 17.58
CA LEU A 95 -1.69 4.27 16.38
C LEU A 95 -2.76 3.96 15.33
N ARG A 96 -3.80 3.20 15.70
CA ARG A 96 -4.89 2.81 14.79
C ARG A 96 -5.67 4.02 14.26
N ARG A 97 -5.72 5.16 14.96
CA ARG A 97 -6.34 6.38 14.39
C ARG A 97 -5.54 6.97 13.23
N SER A 98 -4.22 6.78 13.23
CA SER A 98 -3.29 7.39 12.29
C SER A 98 -2.83 6.42 11.20
N VAL A 99 -2.85 5.12 11.50
CA VAL A 99 -2.46 4.03 10.61
C VAL A 99 -3.65 3.10 10.43
N GLN A 100 -4.23 3.09 9.23
CA GLN A 100 -5.40 2.28 8.89
C GLN A 100 -4.98 1.08 8.05
N LEU A 101 -5.48 -0.12 8.39
CA LEU A 101 -5.21 -1.35 7.66
C LEU A 101 -6.46 -1.78 6.89
N VAL A 102 -6.27 -2.04 5.60
CA VAL A 102 -7.21 -2.72 4.71
C VAL A 102 -6.67 -4.12 4.44
N PHE A 103 -7.43 -5.14 4.82
CA PHE A 103 -7.11 -6.54 4.57
C PHE A 103 -7.38 -6.93 3.12
N GLN A 104 -6.80 -8.05 2.71
CA GLN A 104 -6.94 -8.59 1.37
C GLN A 104 -8.40 -8.97 1.04
N ASP A 105 -9.08 -9.65 1.97
CA ASP A 105 -10.48 -10.02 1.81
C ASP A 105 -11.39 -8.94 2.41
N PRO A 106 -12.22 -8.26 1.60
CA PRO A 106 -13.15 -7.27 2.15
C PRO A 106 -14.21 -7.88 3.08
N ASP A 107 -14.49 -9.19 2.97
CA ASP A 107 -15.48 -9.86 3.82
C ASP A 107 -14.99 -9.99 5.28
N ASP A 108 -13.69 -9.83 5.53
CA ASP A 108 -13.11 -9.76 6.88
C ASP A 108 -13.34 -8.40 7.58
N GLN A 109 -13.81 -7.37 6.85
CA GLN A 109 -13.96 -6.01 7.38
C GLN A 109 -15.35 -5.42 7.27
N LEU A 110 -16.19 -5.91 6.36
CA LEU A 110 -17.58 -5.45 6.24
C LEU A 110 -18.45 -6.20 7.24
N PHE A 111 -19.11 -5.47 8.13
CA PHE A 111 -19.95 -6.07 9.18
C PHE A 111 -21.28 -5.34 9.40
N SER A 112 -21.46 -4.15 8.83
CA SER A 112 -22.66 -3.34 9.05
C SER A 112 -23.79 -3.68 8.07
N ALA A 113 -25.02 -3.29 8.44
CA ALA A 113 -26.21 -3.58 7.64
C ALA A 113 -26.27 -2.77 6.34
N SER A 114 -25.65 -1.58 6.28
CA SER A 114 -25.51 -0.79 5.05
C SER A 114 -24.11 -0.19 4.90
N VAL A 115 -23.76 0.17 3.66
CA VAL A 115 -22.49 0.83 3.31
C VAL A 115 -22.23 2.08 4.14
N ARG A 116 -23.22 2.97 4.26
CA ARG A 116 -23.09 4.22 5.03
C ARG A 116 -22.79 3.92 6.50
N GLN A 117 -23.47 2.94 7.08
CA GLN A 117 -23.23 2.54 8.46
C GLN A 117 -21.81 2.01 8.64
N ASP A 118 -21.35 1.16 7.72
CA ASP A 118 -20.01 0.58 7.75
C ASP A 118 -18.92 1.67 7.71
N VAL A 119 -19.01 2.56 6.71
CA VAL A 119 -18.05 3.67 6.53
C VAL A 119 -18.11 4.67 7.70
N SER A 120 -19.26 4.81 8.38
CA SER A 120 -19.39 5.70 9.54
C SER A 120 -18.73 5.16 10.82
N PHE A 121 -18.47 3.85 10.91
CA PHE A 121 -18.03 3.20 12.14
C PHE A 121 -16.71 3.76 12.67
N GLY A 122 -15.70 3.89 11.79
CA GLY A 122 -14.41 4.47 12.13
C GLY A 122 -14.51 5.90 12.67
N PRO A 123 -15.09 6.85 11.90
CA PRO A 123 -15.37 8.22 12.35
C PRO A 123 -16.13 8.32 13.68
N LEU A 124 -17.15 7.47 13.92
CA LEU A 124 -17.89 7.44 15.19
C LEU A 124 -16.99 7.02 16.35
N ASN A 125 -16.14 6.02 16.16
CA ASN A 125 -15.19 5.55 17.17
C ASN A 125 -14.05 6.54 17.46
N GLN A 126 -13.84 7.54 16.58
CA GLN A 126 -12.98 8.67 16.87
C GLN A 126 -13.64 9.71 17.81
N GLY A 127 -14.94 9.58 18.09
CA GLY A 127 -15.71 10.49 18.95
C GLY A 127 -16.14 11.77 18.22
N LEU A 128 -16.26 11.73 16.89
CA LEU A 128 -16.68 12.88 16.10
C LEU A 128 -18.17 13.20 16.29
N LYS A 129 -18.52 14.47 16.15
CA LYS A 129 -19.93 14.91 16.14
C LYS A 129 -20.66 14.38 14.90
N PRO A 130 -21.99 14.18 14.96
CA PRO A 130 -22.77 13.63 13.84
C PRO A 130 -22.56 14.33 12.49
N ASP A 131 -22.49 15.67 12.49
CA ASP A 131 -22.24 16.43 11.26
C ASP A 131 -20.87 16.11 10.65
N ALA A 132 -19.82 16.10 11.47
CA ALA A 132 -18.48 15.77 11.02
C ALA A 132 -18.38 14.31 10.54
N VAL A 133 -19.10 13.37 11.17
CA VAL A 133 -19.19 11.98 10.69
C VAL A 133 -19.83 11.94 9.31
N ARG A 134 -20.98 12.59 9.13
CA ARG A 134 -21.68 12.64 7.84
C ARG A 134 -20.77 13.21 6.75
N ASP A 135 -20.06 14.30 7.03
CA ASP A 135 -19.19 14.95 6.05
C ASP A 135 -18.01 14.05 5.67
N ARG A 136 -17.40 13.34 6.64
CA ARG A 136 -16.33 12.37 6.35
C ARG A 136 -16.81 11.16 5.56
N VAL A 137 -17.99 10.64 5.88
CA VAL A 137 -18.59 9.51 5.15
C VAL A 137 -18.93 9.92 3.73
N ALA A 138 -19.55 11.09 3.53
CA ALA A 138 -19.87 11.60 2.21
C ALA A 138 -18.60 11.75 1.34
N TRP A 139 -17.57 12.40 1.89
CA TRP A 139 -16.29 12.56 1.21
C TRP A 139 -15.63 11.21 0.86
N ALA A 140 -15.61 10.25 1.78
CA ALA A 140 -14.99 8.94 1.53
C ALA A 140 -15.74 8.12 0.48
N LEU A 141 -17.08 8.16 0.49
CA LEU A 141 -17.88 7.49 -0.52
C LEU A 141 -17.67 8.10 -1.91
N GLU A 142 -17.55 9.42 -2.00
CA GLU A 142 -17.25 10.13 -3.24
C GLU A 142 -15.85 9.82 -3.75
N ALA A 143 -14.84 9.92 -2.88
CA ALA A 143 -13.45 9.64 -3.22
C ALA A 143 -13.25 8.21 -3.78
N LEU A 144 -14.02 7.24 -3.29
CA LEU A 144 -13.96 5.85 -3.73
C LEU A 144 -15.00 5.50 -4.81
N GLY A 145 -15.77 6.48 -5.31
CA GLY A 145 -16.74 6.28 -6.37
C GLY A 145 -17.90 5.34 -6.01
N VAL A 146 -18.29 5.30 -4.73
CA VAL A 146 -19.33 4.39 -4.18
C VAL A 146 -20.51 5.13 -3.55
N THR A 147 -20.67 6.43 -3.79
CA THR A 147 -21.79 7.25 -3.29
C THR A 147 -23.16 6.64 -3.58
N ALA A 148 -23.37 6.08 -4.79
CA ALA A 148 -24.63 5.45 -5.18
C ALA A 148 -24.97 4.18 -4.35
N LEU A 149 -23.98 3.60 -3.69
CA LEU A 149 -24.11 2.37 -2.89
C LEU A 149 -24.39 2.66 -1.42
N ALA A 150 -24.44 3.92 -0.99
CA ALA A 150 -24.46 4.30 0.43
C ALA A 150 -25.55 3.60 1.25
N GLU A 151 -26.74 3.39 0.69
CA GLU A 151 -27.87 2.73 1.37
C GLU A 151 -27.98 1.22 1.09
N GLN A 152 -27.09 0.67 0.25
CA GLN A 152 -27.11 -0.73 -0.10
C GLN A 152 -26.64 -1.60 1.08
N PRO A 153 -27.25 -2.78 1.27
CA PRO A 153 -26.69 -3.80 2.13
C PRO A 153 -25.32 -4.28 1.66
N THR A 154 -24.35 -4.37 2.57
CA THR A 154 -22.96 -4.73 2.27
C THR A 154 -22.82 -6.10 1.61
N HIS A 155 -23.68 -7.06 1.97
CA HIS A 155 -23.68 -8.43 1.41
C HIS A 155 -24.24 -8.55 -0.01
N LEU A 156 -24.89 -7.49 -0.55
CA LEU A 156 -25.40 -7.48 -1.93
C LEU A 156 -24.43 -6.85 -2.93
N LEU A 157 -23.30 -6.33 -2.45
CA LEU A 157 -22.29 -5.68 -3.29
C LEU A 157 -21.46 -6.73 -4.03
N SER A 158 -21.01 -6.40 -5.24
CA SER A 158 -19.95 -7.17 -5.92
C SER A 158 -18.63 -7.08 -5.15
N TYR A 159 -17.71 -8.02 -5.40
CA TYR A 159 -16.41 -8.06 -4.72
C TYR A 159 -15.62 -6.74 -4.85
N GLY A 160 -15.54 -6.16 -6.05
CA GLY A 160 -14.86 -4.88 -6.28
C GLY A 160 -15.53 -3.71 -5.57
N GLN A 161 -16.87 -3.69 -5.49
CA GLN A 161 -17.61 -2.69 -4.70
C GLN A 161 -17.33 -2.86 -3.20
N ARG A 162 -17.28 -4.10 -2.70
CA ARG A 162 -16.93 -4.38 -1.29
C ARG A 162 -15.54 -3.87 -0.96
N LYS A 163 -14.54 -4.12 -1.81
CA LYS A 163 -13.19 -3.54 -1.66
C LYS A 163 -13.22 -2.02 -1.55
N ARG A 164 -13.91 -1.34 -2.48
CA ARG A 164 -14.01 0.14 -2.44
C ARG A 164 -14.69 0.65 -1.18
N VAL A 165 -15.70 -0.05 -0.65
CA VAL A 165 -16.38 0.32 0.60
C VAL A 165 -15.45 0.14 1.82
N VAL A 166 -14.68 -0.94 1.89
CA VAL A 166 -13.68 -1.13 2.95
C VAL A 166 -12.63 -0.02 2.92
N LEU A 167 -12.11 0.31 1.74
CA LEU A 167 -11.20 1.45 1.59
C LEU A 167 -11.87 2.76 2.02
N ALA A 168 -13.13 3.00 1.66
CA ALA A 168 -13.86 4.19 2.08
C ALA A 168 -13.97 4.27 3.62
N GLY A 169 -14.22 3.16 4.30
CA GLY A 169 -14.23 3.10 5.77
C GLY A 169 -12.88 3.48 6.39
N ALA A 170 -11.78 2.94 5.85
CA ALA A 170 -10.43 3.28 6.29
C ALA A 170 -10.10 4.76 6.02
N VAL A 171 -10.45 5.26 4.85
CA VAL A 171 -10.14 6.61 4.39
C VAL A 171 -10.98 7.67 5.12
N ALA A 172 -12.23 7.35 5.47
CA ALA A 172 -13.09 8.20 6.32
C ALA A 172 -12.46 8.51 7.69
N MET A 173 -11.53 7.69 8.17
CA MET A 173 -10.76 7.96 9.39
C MET A 173 -9.70 9.05 9.22
N ARG A 174 -9.40 9.48 7.99
CA ARG A 174 -8.31 10.40 7.60
C ARG A 174 -6.95 9.97 8.16
N PRO A 175 -6.48 8.77 7.78
CA PRO A 175 -5.19 8.27 8.25
C PRO A 175 -4.03 9.11 7.72
N SER A 176 -2.92 9.14 8.46
CA SER A 176 -1.65 9.61 7.95
C SER A 176 -0.94 8.54 7.13
N VAL A 177 -1.17 7.26 7.45
CA VAL A 177 -0.67 6.10 6.70
C VAL A 177 -1.81 5.13 6.41
N LEU A 178 -2.03 4.83 5.14
CA LEU A 178 -2.95 3.79 4.69
C LEU A 178 -2.12 2.55 4.34
N VAL A 179 -2.39 1.47 5.07
CA VAL A 179 -1.76 0.17 4.91
C VAL A 179 -2.71 -0.74 4.15
N LEU A 180 -2.28 -1.28 3.02
CA LEU A 180 -3.10 -2.04 2.10
C LEU A 180 -2.49 -3.42 1.89
N ASP A 181 -3.23 -4.49 2.21
CA ASP A 181 -2.80 -5.86 1.95
C ASP A 181 -3.40 -6.36 0.63
N GLU A 182 -2.60 -6.53 -0.42
CA GLU A 182 -3.04 -7.01 -1.75
C GLU A 182 -4.29 -6.28 -2.30
N PRO A 183 -4.29 -4.92 -2.37
CA PRO A 183 -5.49 -4.14 -2.64
C PRO A 183 -6.05 -4.36 -4.04
N THR A 184 -5.23 -4.78 -5.01
CA THR A 184 -5.63 -5.05 -6.41
C THR A 184 -6.13 -6.48 -6.65
N ALA A 185 -5.93 -7.39 -5.70
CA ALA A 185 -6.32 -8.80 -5.87
C ALA A 185 -7.82 -8.94 -6.18
N GLY A 186 -8.17 -9.75 -7.18
CA GLY A 186 -9.57 -9.99 -7.57
C GLY A 186 -10.28 -8.82 -8.28
N LEU A 187 -9.56 -7.76 -8.64
CA LEU A 187 -10.05 -6.72 -9.54
C LEU A 187 -9.70 -7.04 -10.99
N ASP A 188 -10.54 -6.56 -11.91
CA ASP A 188 -10.22 -6.53 -13.33
C ASP A 188 -9.23 -5.39 -13.65
N PRO A 189 -8.60 -5.36 -14.84
CA PRO A 189 -7.61 -4.34 -15.18
C PRO A 189 -8.13 -2.90 -15.03
N ALA A 190 -9.36 -2.62 -15.47
CA ALA A 190 -9.97 -1.30 -15.32
C ALA A 190 -10.20 -0.92 -13.84
N GLY A 191 -10.59 -1.90 -13.02
CA GLY A 191 -10.73 -1.74 -11.58
C GLY A 191 -9.41 -1.46 -10.87
N VAL A 192 -8.30 -2.05 -11.34
CA VAL A 192 -6.95 -1.75 -10.84
C VAL A 192 -6.58 -0.31 -11.15
N GLU A 193 -6.70 0.16 -12.39
CA GLU A 193 -6.36 1.55 -12.74
C GLU A 193 -7.18 2.56 -11.94
N SER A 194 -8.51 2.35 -11.87
CA SER A 194 -9.40 3.22 -11.10
C SER A 194 -9.06 3.24 -9.59
N LEU A 195 -8.57 2.12 -9.05
CA LEU A 195 -8.10 2.07 -7.66
C LEU A 195 -6.81 2.87 -7.49
N LEU A 196 -5.83 2.73 -8.37
CA LEU A 196 -4.57 3.48 -8.28
C LEU A 196 -4.79 4.99 -8.41
N GLU A 197 -5.63 5.43 -9.35
CA GLU A 197 -6.02 6.84 -9.47
C GLU A 197 -6.60 7.38 -8.15
N THR A 198 -7.43 6.58 -7.49
CA THR A 198 -7.99 6.95 -6.18
C THR A 198 -6.89 7.06 -5.12
N LEU A 199 -5.98 6.07 -5.06
CA LEU A 199 -4.87 6.05 -4.11
C LEU A 199 -3.91 7.22 -4.34
N ASP A 200 -3.64 7.60 -5.59
CA ASP A 200 -2.85 8.77 -5.96
C ASP A 200 -3.54 10.07 -5.52
N GLY A 201 -4.86 10.17 -5.66
CA GLY A 201 -5.63 11.28 -5.10
C GLY A 201 -5.49 11.41 -3.58
N LEU A 202 -5.51 10.28 -2.85
CA LEU A 202 -5.29 10.27 -1.40
C LEU A 202 -3.86 10.63 -1.02
N ARG A 203 -2.89 10.18 -1.82
CA ARG A 203 -1.47 10.53 -1.68
C ARG A 203 -1.24 12.02 -1.89
N ALA A 204 -1.81 12.60 -2.94
CA ALA A 204 -1.77 14.04 -3.21
C ALA A 204 -2.41 14.87 -2.08
N ALA A 205 -3.41 14.31 -1.40
CA ALA A 205 -4.01 14.90 -0.19
C ALA A 205 -3.16 14.72 1.09
N GLY A 206 -1.98 14.10 1.01
CA GLY A 206 -1.01 13.95 2.09
C GLY A 206 -1.02 12.58 2.80
N THR A 207 -1.77 11.60 2.28
CA THR A 207 -1.76 10.23 2.83
C THR A 207 -0.51 9.48 2.39
N THR A 208 0.15 8.76 3.29
CA THR A 208 1.26 7.88 2.95
C THR A 208 0.75 6.47 2.69
N LEU A 209 1.29 5.75 1.70
CA LEU A 209 0.81 4.42 1.33
C LEU A 209 1.87 3.35 1.64
N LEU A 210 1.45 2.30 2.35
CA LEU A 210 2.23 1.08 2.56
C LEU A 210 1.45 -0.09 1.99
N VAL A 211 1.92 -0.69 0.90
CA VAL A 211 1.13 -1.62 0.10
C VAL A 211 1.85 -2.95 -0.01
N SER A 212 1.24 -4.06 0.38
CA SER A 212 1.75 -5.37 -0.04
C SER A 212 1.21 -5.71 -1.44
N THR A 213 2.07 -6.30 -2.26
CA THR A 213 1.64 -6.88 -3.53
C THR A 213 2.58 -7.99 -3.98
N HIS A 214 2.05 -8.92 -4.75
CA HIS A 214 2.84 -9.90 -5.51
C HIS A 214 3.01 -9.49 -6.98
N ASP A 215 2.39 -8.39 -7.41
CA ASP A 215 2.50 -7.85 -8.76
C ASP A 215 3.72 -6.93 -8.87
N VAL A 216 4.81 -7.50 -9.41
CA VAL A 216 6.10 -6.82 -9.56
C VAL A 216 6.01 -5.69 -10.58
N ASP A 217 5.21 -5.83 -11.62
CA ASP A 217 5.06 -4.83 -12.68
C ASP A 217 4.24 -3.63 -12.20
N LEU A 218 3.18 -3.90 -11.45
CA LEU A 218 2.41 -2.87 -10.75
C LEU A 218 3.29 -2.10 -9.76
N ALA A 219 4.06 -2.78 -8.93
CA ALA A 219 4.97 -2.12 -8.00
C ALA A 219 6.01 -1.28 -8.75
N TYR A 220 6.63 -1.85 -9.80
CA TYR A 220 7.65 -1.19 -10.60
C TYR A 220 7.16 0.12 -11.23
N ARG A 221 5.93 0.15 -11.74
CA ARG A 221 5.37 1.33 -12.40
C ARG A 221 4.85 2.41 -11.43
N TRP A 222 4.40 2.03 -10.23
CA TRP A 222 3.59 2.91 -9.37
C TRP A 222 4.24 3.28 -8.03
N ALA A 223 5.07 2.41 -7.44
CA ALA A 223 5.64 2.66 -6.13
C ALA A 223 6.85 3.61 -6.20
N ASP A 224 7.17 4.31 -5.11
CA ASP A 224 8.42 5.08 -5.02
C ASP A 224 9.58 4.19 -4.56
N ARG A 225 9.29 3.29 -3.62
CA ARG A 225 10.25 2.36 -3.02
C ARG A 225 9.69 0.96 -2.94
N ALA A 226 10.58 -0.03 -2.98
CA ALA A 226 10.27 -1.42 -2.72
C ALA A 226 11.00 -1.92 -1.48
N LEU A 227 10.32 -2.76 -0.70
CA LEU A 227 10.85 -3.62 0.35
C LEU A 227 10.64 -5.08 -0.09
N LEU A 228 11.72 -5.82 -0.28
CA LEU A 228 11.69 -7.26 -0.49
C LEU A 228 11.79 -7.97 0.87
N LEU A 229 10.80 -8.81 1.16
CA LEU A 229 10.62 -9.43 2.47
C LEU A 229 10.41 -10.95 2.34
N ASP A 230 11.25 -11.73 3.02
CA ASP A 230 11.07 -13.16 3.22
C ASP A 230 11.58 -13.59 4.60
N GLY A 231 10.80 -13.31 5.64
CA GLY A 231 11.19 -13.49 7.05
C GLY A 231 12.28 -12.52 7.54
N GLU A 232 13.01 -11.90 6.62
CA GLU A 232 13.94 -10.80 6.83
C GLU A 232 13.89 -9.83 5.64
N VAL A 233 14.50 -8.65 5.82
CA VAL A 233 14.62 -7.66 4.74
C VAL A 233 15.72 -8.11 3.79
N LEU A 234 15.33 -8.49 2.57
CA LEU A 234 16.28 -8.87 1.52
C LEU A 234 16.84 -7.64 0.81
N GLY A 235 16.02 -6.60 0.66
CA GLY A 235 16.42 -5.33 0.04
C GLY A 235 15.37 -4.26 0.24
N ILE A 236 15.81 -3.01 0.41
CA ILE A 236 14.92 -1.85 0.52
C ILE A 236 15.54 -0.62 -0.14
N GLY A 237 14.80 0.08 -0.98
CA GLY A 237 15.35 1.18 -1.77
C GLY A 237 14.40 1.70 -2.84
N PRO A 238 14.87 2.60 -3.73
CA PRO A 238 14.11 3.05 -4.89
C PRO A 238 13.57 1.87 -5.69
N VAL A 239 12.30 1.92 -6.09
CA VAL A 239 11.64 0.74 -6.68
C VAL A 239 12.35 0.26 -7.95
N ARG A 240 12.81 1.21 -8.78
CA ARG A 240 13.46 0.92 -10.06
C ARG A 240 14.83 0.27 -9.89
N GLU A 241 15.51 0.50 -8.78
CA GLU A 241 16.78 -0.14 -8.46
C GLU A 241 16.55 -1.55 -7.89
N VAL A 242 15.70 -1.65 -6.86
CA VAL A 242 15.43 -2.91 -6.16
C VAL A 242 14.81 -3.96 -7.07
N LEU A 243 13.85 -3.55 -7.91
CA LEU A 243 13.14 -4.48 -8.81
C LEU A 243 13.86 -4.67 -10.17
N ALA A 244 15.01 -4.03 -10.38
CA ALA A 244 15.89 -4.32 -11.52
C ALA A 244 17.05 -5.26 -11.17
N ASP A 245 17.30 -5.52 -9.87
CA ASP A 245 18.39 -6.36 -9.35
C ASP A 245 18.00 -7.87 -9.40
N PRO A 246 18.59 -8.68 -10.32
CA PRO A 246 18.20 -10.07 -10.45
C PRO A 246 18.54 -10.94 -9.22
N PRO A 247 19.74 -10.85 -8.59
CA PRO A 247 20.01 -11.53 -7.33
C PRO A 247 18.98 -11.28 -6.22
N LEU A 248 18.55 -10.03 -6.05
CA LEU A 248 17.53 -9.68 -5.04
C LEU A 248 16.17 -10.31 -5.36
N LEU A 249 15.75 -10.28 -6.63
CA LEU A 249 14.51 -10.89 -7.08
C LEU A 249 14.51 -12.41 -6.93
N GLU A 250 15.64 -13.05 -7.24
CA GLU A 250 15.82 -14.51 -7.08
C GLU A 250 15.71 -14.91 -5.59
N ALA A 251 16.41 -14.19 -4.71
CA ALA A 251 16.32 -14.41 -3.26
C ALA A 251 14.88 -14.23 -2.74
N ALA A 252 14.15 -13.24 -3.28
CA ALA A 252 12.75 -12.99 -2.95
C ALA A 252 11.76 -13.94 -3.65
N ARG A 253 12.23 -14.87 -4.50
CA ARG A 253 11.41 -15.78 -5.33
C ARG A 253 10.40 -15.02 -6.21
N LEU A 254 10.80 -13.86 -6.71
CA LEU A 254 10.01 -13.01 -7.59
C LEU A 254 10.48 -13.16 -9.03
N ARG A 255 9.55 -12.95 -9.97
CA ARG A 255 9.91 -12.77 -11.38
C ARG A 255 10.36 -11.33 -11.58
N PRO A 256 11.30 -11.07 -12.50
CA PRO A 256 11.65 -9.71 -12.87
C PRO A 256 10.46 -8.99 -13.49
N ALA A 257 10.35 -7.69 -13.21
CA ALA A 257 9.46 -6.82 -13.95
C ALA A 257 9.79 -6.88 -15.45
N TRP A 258 8.77 -6.80 -16.30
CA TRP A 258 8.99 -6.78 -17.75
C TRP A 258 9.73 -5.51 -18.18
N GLY A 259 9.52 -4.39 -17.49
CA GLY A 259 10.10 -3.09 -17.82
C GLY A 259 11.62 -3.11 -17.99
N PRO A 260 12.40 -3.52 -16.96
CA PRO A 260 13.84 -3.70 -17.08
C PRO A 260 14.28 -4.67 -18.18
N ALA A 261 13.51 -5.72 -18.45
CA ALA A 261 13.82 -6.66 -19.52
C ALA A 261 13.67 -6.01 -20.91
N VAL A 262 12.58 -5.26 -21.12
CA VAL A 262 12.34 -4.49 -22.35
C VAL A 262 13.35 -3.35 -22.48
N GLY A 263 13.65 -2.63 -21.42
CA GLY A 263 14.68 -1.58 -21.41
C GLY A 263 16.05 -2.10 -21.83
N ARG A 264 16.48 -3.27 -21.34
CA ARG A 264 17.71 -3.93 -21.82
C ARG A 264 17.66 -4.27 -23.31
N ALA A 265 16.54 -4.81 -23.80
CA ALA A 265 16.37 -5.14 -25.21
C ALA A 265 16.43 -3.89 -26.11
N LEU A 266 15.76 -2.80 -25.70
CA LEU A 266 15.75 -1.53 -26.45
C LEU A 266 17.13 -0.86 -26.48
N ARG A 267 17.89 -0.88 -25.37
CA ARG A 267 19.28 -0.42 -25.35
C ARG A 267 20.17 -1.26 -26.26
N GLY A 268 20.01 -2.59 -26.23
CA GLY A 268 20.73 -3.50 -27.13
C GLY A 268 20.44 -3.25 -28.62
N ALA A 269 19.24 -2.76 -28.94
CA ALA A 269 18.83 -2.35 -30.28
C ALA A 269 19.21 -0.90 -30.64
N GLY A 270 19.80 -0.14 -29.71
CA GLY A 270 20.13 1.28 -29.91
C GLY A 270 18.91 2.23 -29.95
N LEU A 271 17.74 1.78 -29.48
CA LEU A 271 16.50 2.54 -29.44
C LEU A 271 16.32 3.32 -28.13
N LEU A 272 17.04 2.94 -27.08
CA LEU A 272 17.00 3.60 -25.77
C LEU A 272 18.41 4.01 -25.35
N ALA A 273 18.56 5.23 -24.81
CA ALA A 273 19.84 5.71 -24.32
C ALA A 273 20.33 4.89 -23.10
N PRO A 274 21.65 4.79 -22.86
CA PRO A 274 22.19 4.02 -21.75
C PRO A 274 21.66 4.43 -20.37
N ASP A 275 21.43 5.72 -20.17
CA ASP A 275 21.00 6.38 -18.94
C ASP A 275 19.49 6.68 -18.89
N ALA A 276 18.76 6.44 -19.98
CA ALA A 276 17.31 6.62 -19.98
C ALA A 276 16.62 5.58 -19.08
N PRO A 277 15.55 5.95 -18.38
CA PRO A 277 14.80 5.02 -17.53
C PRO A 277 14.19 3.89 -18.35
N ASP A 278 14.08 2.70 -17.75
CA ASP A 278 13.36 1.60 -18.40
C ASP A 278 11.88 1.94 -18.56
N PRO A 279 11.23 1.54 -19.67
CA PRO A 279 9.80 1.70 -19.81
C PRO A 279 9.07 0.82 -18.79
N SER A 280 7.94 1.32 -18.31
CA SER A 280 7.06 0.73 -17.31
C SER A 280 5.61 0.65 -17.77
N THR A 281 5.29 1.19 -18.95
CA THR A 281 3.99 1.13 -19.60
C THR A 281 4.10 0.81 -21.10
N PRO A 282 3.08 0.20 -21.73
CA PRO A 282 3.03 0.01 -23.18
C PRO A 282 3.17 1.31 -23.96
N GLU A 283 2.62 2.41 -23.47
CA GLU A 283 2.65 3.74 -24.08
C GLU A 283 4.09 4.29 -24.15
N GLU A 284 4.88 4.09 -23.10
CA GLU A 284 6.31 4.45 -23.10
C GLU A 284 7.09 3.65 -24.14
N VAL A 285 6.80 2.35 -24.29
CA VAL A 285 7.43 1.51 -25.32
C VAL A 285 7.06 1.99 -26.73
N ALA A 286 5.78 2.29 -26.98
CA ALA A 286 5.33 2.82 -28.26
C ALA A 286 6.01 4.17 -28.57
N GLY A 287 6.11 5.07 -27.58
CA GLY A 287 6.81 6.35 -27.71
C GLY A 287 8.29 6.21 -28.06
N ILE A 288 8.99 5.21 -27.50
CA ILE A 288 10.41 4.95 -27.80
C ILE A 288 10.58 4.35 -29.20
N THR A 289 9.68 3.44 -29.60
CA THR A 289 9.80 2.66 -30.83
C THR A 289 9.18 3.33 -32.06
N GLY A 290 8.35 4.36 -31.85
CA GLY A 290 7.59 5.03 -32.92
C GLY A 290 6.43 4.19 -33.48
N ALA A 291 5.94 3.23 -32.70
CA ALA A 291 4.84 2.32 -33.05
C ALA A 291 3.45 2.92 -32.76
#